data_AF-A0A527GTG1-F1
#
_entry.id   AF-A0A527GTG1-F1
#
_cell.length_a   1.000
_cell.length_b   1.000
_cell.length_c   1.000
_cell.angle_alpha   90.00
_cell.angle_beta   90.00
_cell.angle_gamma   90.00
#
_symmetry.space_group_name_H-M   'P 1'
#
loop_
_entity.id
_entity.type
_entity.pdbx_description
1 polymer ?
#
loop_
_entity_poly.entity_id
_entity_poly.type
_entity_poly.pdbx_seq_one_letter_code
_entity_poly.pdbx_strand_id
1 'polypeptide(L)'
;CLPWPSSLVLLGQGKHQKRIRASCTDLTSEIATEIASDKDLTKFLLQQAGLPVPSGELVRSAQDAVAAAARLGYPVVTKPLDGNHGSGVNIGLATEDEVRWGFEQAREHSRSVIVEQHFVGSDHRILVIGGKVVALAERVPAHVVGDGRSS
;
A
#
# COMPACT_ATOMS: atom_id res chain seq x y z
N CYS A 1 29.53 -20.76 11.76
CA CYS A 1 29.12 -19.38 11.48
C CYS A 1 27.69 -19.40 10.95
N LEU A 2 26.72 -18.90 11.71
CA LEU A 2 25.33 -18.85 11.27
C LEU A 2 25.21 -17.87 10.08
N PRO A 3 24.50 -18.23 9.01
CA PRO A 3 24.34 -17.36 7.85
C PRO A 3 23.56 -16.11 8.27
N TRP A 4 24.14 -14.95 8.01
CA TRP A 4 23.47 -13.67 8.19
C TRP A 4 22.25 -13.60 7.24
N PRO A 5 21.12 -13.01 7.65
CA PRO A 5 19.99 -12.81 6.75
C PRO A 5 20.43 -11.95 5.55
N SER A 6 20.00 -12.33 4.35
CA SER A 6 20.56 -11.94 3.04
C SER A 6 20.59 -10.44 2.71
N SER A 7 19.96 -9.59 3.52
CA SER A 7 19.86 -8.14 3.30
C SER A 7 20.44 -7.27 4.43
N LEU A 8 21.04 -7.87 5.47
CA LEU A 8 21.65 -7.11 6.57
C LEU A 8 23.11 -6.75 6.23
N VAL A 9 23.37 -5.45 6.12
CA VAL A 9 24.70 -4.88 5.87
C VAL A 9 25.18 -4.12 7.10
N LEU A 10 26.46 -4.28 7.44
CA LEU A 10 27.13 -3.48 8.46
C LEU A 10 28.19 -2.62 7.77
N LEU A 11 28.09 -1.30 7.93
CA LEU A 11 29.00 -0.31 7.34
C LEU A 11 29.71 0.48 8.44
N GLY A 12 31.01 0.75 8.28
CA GLY A 12 31.80 1.56 9.22
C GLY A 12 32.67 0.75 10.20
N GLN A 13 33.37 1.46 11.08
CA GLN A 13 34.34 0.87 12.03
C GLN A 13 34.13 1.39 13.45
N GLY A 14 34.35 0.52 14.45
CA GLY A 14 34.20 0.84 15.87
C GLY A 14 32.85 1.48 16.21
N LYS A 15 32.89 2.60 16.95
CA LYS A 15 31.70 3.36 17.35
C LYS A 15 30.93 4.02 16.19
N HIS A 16 31.47 4.00 14.97
CA HIS A 16 30.85 4.59 13.78
C HIS A 16 30.15 3.56 12.89
N GLN A 17 29.99 2.32 13.36
CA GLN A 17 29.23 1.30 12.64
C GLN A 17 27.75 1.66 12.51
N LYS A 18 27.17 1.28 11.37
CA LYS A 18 25.74 1.38 11.05
C LYS A 18 25.25 0.04 10.53
N ARG A 19 24.12 -0.43 11.04
CA ARG A 19 23.40 -1.60 10.54
C ARG A 19 22.27 -1.12 9.64
N ILE A 20 22.19 -1.74 8.48
CA ILE A 20 21.23 -1.39 7.43
C ILE A 20 20.59 -2.68 6.95
N ARG A 21 19.27 -2.73 6.90
CA ARG A 21 18.51 -3.83 6.32
C ARG A 21 17.45 -3.26 5.38
N ALA A 22 17.58 -3.58 4.09
CA ALA A 22 16.77 -2.93 3.04
C ALA A 22 16.82 -1.39 3.20
N SER A 23 15.69 -0.72 3.41
CA SER A 23 15.61 0.72 3.65
C SER A 23 15.69 1.13 5.12
N CYS A 24 15.75 0.17 6.06
CA CYS A 24 15.80 0.44 7.50
C CYS A 24 17.24 0.59 7.97
N THR A 25 17.48 1.53 8.87
CA THR A 25 18.79 1.76 9.51
C THR A 25 18.64 1.78 11.02
N ASP A 26 19.74 1.81 11.77
CA ASP A 26 19.70 2.04 13.23
C ASP A 26 19.05 3.38 13.64
N LEU A 27 18.76 4.28 12.69
CA LEU A 27 18.07 5.55 12.92
C LEU A 27 16.56 5.47 12.63
N THR A 28 16.08 4.37 12.06
CA THR A 28 14.66 4.18 11.79
C THR A 28 13.94 3.87 13.09
N SER A 29 12.94 4.68 13.45
CA SER A 29 12.13 4.46 14.66
C SER A 29 11.28 3.20 14.51
N GLU A 30 11.23 2.37 15.55
CA GLU A 30 10.35 1.20 15.60
C GLU A 30 8.88 1.64 15.55
N ILE A 31 8.50 2.64 16.34
CA ILE A 31 7.15 3.22 16.36
C ILE A 31 6.75 3.71 14.96
N ALA A 32 7.66 4.37 14.25
CA ALA A 32 7.38 4.82 12.87
C ALA A 32 7.18 3.64 11.90
N THR A 33 7.92 2.54 12.11
CA THR A 33 7.81 1.32 11.30
C THR A 33 6.50 0.58 11.57
N GLU A 34 6.08 0.49 12.83
CA GLU A 34 4.78 -0.05 13.24
C GLU A 34 3.64 0.76 12.65
N ILE A 35 3.67 2.09 12.81
CA ILE A 35 2.68 3.00 12.22
C ILE A 35 2.59 2.77 10.70
N ALA A 36 3.72 2.83 9.99
CA ALA A 36 3.75 2.70 8.53
C ALA A 36 3.29 1.32 8.02
N SER A 37 3.37 0.28 8.85
CA SER A 37 2.91 -1.07 8.51
C SER A 37 1.41 -1.26 8.78
N ASP A 38 0.82 -0.47 9.67
CA ASP A 38 -0.62 -0.44 9.95
C ASP A 38 -1.31 0.63 9.08
N LYS A 39 -2.10 0.16 8.10
CA LYS A 39 -2.81 1.02 7.15
C LYS A 39 -3.84 1.91 7.82
N ASP A 40 -4.54 1.40 8.84
CA ASP A 40 -5.61 2.14 9.51
C ASP A 40 -5.01 3.22 10.43
N LEU A 41 -3.97 2.89 11.19
CA LEU A 41 -3.26 3.85 12.02
C LEU A 41 -2.56 4.93 11.18
N THR A 42 -1.90 4.53 10.09
CA THR A 42 -1.30 5.48 9.14
C THR A 42 -2.35 6.46 8.62
N LYS A 43 -3.48 5.94 8.14
CA LYS A 43 -4.57 6.74 7.59
C LYS A 43 -5.16 7.70 8.62
N PHE A 44 -5.40 7.23 9.84
CA PHE A 44 -5.87 8.05 10.95
C PHE A 44 -4.92 9.23 11.21
N LEU A 45 -3.61 8.97 11.32
CA LEU A 45 -2.63 10.03 11.58
C LEU A 45 -2.49 11.03 10.43
N LEU A 46 -2.53 10.57 9.17
CA LEU A 46 -2.54 11.44 8.01
C LEU A 46 -3.79 12.35 7.99
N GLN A 47 -4.96 11.78 8.33
CA GLN A 47 -6.20 12.55 8.44
C GLN A 47 -6.14 13.60 9.56
N GLN A 48 -5.61 13.23 10.74
CA GLN A 48 -5.41 14.18 11.85
C GLN A 48 -4.44 15.32 11.47
N ALA A 49 -3.48 15.05 10.58
CA ALA A 49 -2.58 16.05 10.01
C ALA A 49 -3.21 16.91 8.90
N GLY A 50 -4.50 16.68 8.56
CA GLY A 50 -5.22 17.43 7.52
C GLY A 50 -4.93 16.98 6.10
N LEU A 51 -4.29 15.82 5.90
CA LEU A 51 -4.03 15.28 4.57
C LEU A 51 -5.26 14.53 4.04
N PRO A 52 -5.55 14.64 2.73
CA PRO A 52 -6.63 13.89 2.11
C PRO A 52 -6.29 12.39 2.13
N VAL A 53 -7.20 11.59 2.67
CA VAL A 53 -7.09 10.13 2.69
C VAL A 53 -8.38 9.51 2.14
N PRO A 54 -8.32 8.35 1.46
CA PRO A 54 -9.53 7.72 0.92
C PRO A 54 -10.51 7.33 2.01
N SER A 55 -11.80 7.63 1.89
CA SER A 55 -12.80 7.05 2.81
C SER A 55 -12.92 5.55 2.55
N GLY A 56 -13.07 4.76 3.62
CA GLY A 56 -13.19 3.31 3.48
C GLY A 56 -13.68 2.63 4.74
N GLU A 57 -14.21 1.42 4.57
CA GLU A 57 -14.86 0.63 5.59
C GLU A 57 -14.28 -0.79 5.63
N LEU A 58 -14.12 -1.34 6.85
CA LEU A 58 -13.72 -2.72 7.05
C LEU A 58 -14.95 -3.63 6.94
N VAL A 59 -14.87 -4.64 6.08
CA VAL A 59 -15.97 -5.57 5.79
C VAL A 59 -15.51 -7.02 5.98
N ARG A 60 -16.47 -7.90 6.31
CA ARG A 60 -16.23 -9.34 6.54
C ARG A 60 -17.07 -10.25 5.67
N SER A 61 -17.95 -9.68 4.84
CA SER A 61 -18.76 -10.42 3.88
C SER A 61 -18.86 -9.65 2.56
N ALA A 62 -19.11 -10.37 1.46
CA ALA A 62 -19.35 -9.76 0.16
C ALA A 62 -20.59 -8.85 0.16
N GLN A 63 -21.59 -9.17 0.99
CA GLN A 63 -22.78 -8.34 1.15
C GLN A 63 -22.45 -7.00 1.82
N ASP A 64 -21.64 -7.02 2.87
CA ASP A 64 -21.16 -5.79 3.53
C ASP A 64 -20.28 -4.97 2.58
N ALA A 65 -19.47 -5.65 1.75
CA ALA A 65 -18.62 -4.99 0.76
C ALA A 65 -19.44 -4.20 -0.27
N VAL A 66 -20.51 -4.81 -0.80
CA VAL A 66 -21.44 -4.14 -1.72
C VAL A 66 -22.14 -2.97 -1.03
N ALA A 67 -22.61 -3.17 0.20
CA ALA A 67 -23.28 -2.11 0.95
C ALA A 67 -22.33 -0.92 1.25
N ALA A 68 -21.06 -1.20 1.56
CA ALA A 68 -20.03 -0.17 1.73
C ALA A 68 -19.76 0.56 0.41
N ALA A 69 -19.65 -0.16 -0.70
CA ALA A 69 -19.45 0.45 -2.02
C ALA A 69 -20.60 1.39 -2.40
N ALA A 70 -21.85 1.00 -2.12
CA ALA A 70 -23.02 1.85 -2.34
C ALA A 70 -23.00 3.14 -1.50
N ARG A 71 -22.47 3.10 -0.27
CA ARG A 71 -22.31 4.29 0.60
C ARG A 71 -21.16 5.19 0.15
N LEU A 72 -20.02 4.59 -0.22
CA LEU A 72 -18.81 5.30 -0.61
C LEU A 72 -18.89 5.92 -2.01
N GLY A 73 -19.74 5.35 -2.87
CA GLY A 73 -19.84 5.69 -4.28
C GLY A 73 -18.82 4.94 -5.13
N TYR A 74 -19.24 4.54 -6.33
CA TYR A 74 -18.40 3.86 -7.31
C TYR A 74 -17.53 4.84 -8.12
N PRO A 75 -16.37 4.40 -8.64
CA PRO A 75 -15.74 3.10 -8.41
C PRO A 75 -15.06 2.99 -7.04
N VAL A 76 -14.89 1.76 -6.56
CA VAL A 76 -14.20 1.44 -5.30
C VAL A 76 -13.02 0.50 -5.51
N VAL A 77 -12.22 0.37 -4.46
CA VAL A 77 -11.08 -0.55 -4.35
C VAL A 77 -11.39 -1.56 -3.23
N THR A 78 -11.06 -2.82 -3.43
CA THR A 78 -10.99 -3.82 -2.35
C THR A 78 -9.54 -4.19 -2.07
N LYS A 79 -9.16 -4.29 -0.79
CA LYS A 79 -7.82 -4.74 -0.40
C LYS A 79 -7.83 -5.53 0.91
N PRO A 80 -6.91 -6.49 1.10
CA PRO A 80 -6.77 -7.18 2.38
C PRO A 80 -6.19 -6.22 3.42
N LEU A 81 -6.66 -6.31 4.67
CA LEU A 81 -6.16 -5.48 5.77
C LEU A 81 -4.63 -5.64 5.91
N ASP A 82 -4.16 -6.89 5.98
CA ASP A 82 -2.77 -7.23 6.31
C ASP A 82 -1.92 -7.59 5.07
N GLY A 83 -2.42 -7.29 3.87
CA GLY A 83 -1.72 -7.62 2.61
C GLY A 83 -0.54 -6.68 2.31
N ASN A 84 0.59 -7.23 1.88
CA ASN A 84 1.77 -6.50 1.40
C ASN A 84 1.95 -6.63 -0.12
N HIS A 85 2.73 -5.72 -0.71
CA HIS A 85 3.10 -5.71 -2.14
C HIS A 85 1.95 -5.63 -3.16
N GLY A 86 0.75 -5.23 -2.74
CA GLY A 86 -0.42 -5.14 -3.62
C GLY A 86 -1.11 -6.49 -3.88
N SER A 87 -0.73 -7.56 -3.16
CA SER A 87 -1.41 -8.85 -3.28
C SER A 87 -2.87 -8.74 -2.83
N GLY A 88 -3.80 -9.22 -3.67
CA GLY A 88 -5.23 -9.18 -3.39
C GLY A 88 -5.87 -7.79 -3.48
N VAL A 89 -5.17 -6.78 -4.03
CA VAL A 89 -5.74 -5.45 -4.26
C VAL A 89 -6.47 -5.43 -5.61
N ASN A 90 -7.74 -5.04 -5.61
CA ASN A 90 -8.55 -4.91 -6.82
C ASN A 90 -9.04 -3.47 -6.93
N ILE A 91 -8.72 -2.80 -8.02
CA ILE A 91 -9.00 -1.38 -8.24
C ILE A 91 -10.08 -1.19 -9.31
N GLY A 92 -10.77 -0.05 -9.27
CA GLY A 92 -11.71 0.34 -10.33
C GLY A 92 -12.99 -0.49 -10.38
N LEU A 93 -13.42 -1.09 -9.26
CA LEU A 93 -14.64 -1.88 -9.20
C LEU A 93 -15.84 -0.94 -9.30
N ALA A 94 -16.63 -1.06 -10.36
CA ALA A 94 -17.70 -0.13 -10.74
C ALA A 94 -19.11 -0.72 -10.56
N THR A 95 -19.22 -2.03 -10.32
CA THR A 95 -20.50 -2.75 -10.18
C THR A 95 -20.53 -3.61 -8.92
N GLU A 96 -21.73 -4.03 -8.49
CA GLU A 96 -21.87 -4.94 -7.35
C GLU A 96 -21.15 -6.27 -7.58
N ASP A 97 -21.25 -6.85 -8.78
CA ASP A 97 -20.62 -8.13 -9.13
C ASP A 97 -19.10 -8.03 -9.08
N GLU A 98 -18.53 -6.94 -9.59
CA GLU A 98 -17.09 -6.66 -9.49
C GLU A 98 -16.65 -6.48 -8.03
N VAL A 99 -17.47 -5.82 -7.20
CA VAL A 99 -17.17 -5.67 -5.76
C VAL A 99 -17.21 -7.02 -5.04
N ARG A 100 -18.19 -7.88 -5.33
CA ARG A 100 -18.25 -9.24 -4.76
C ARG A 100 -17.04 -10.06 -5.16
N TRP A 101 -16.68 -10.03 -6.45
CA TRP A 101 -15.50 -10.70 -6.96
C TRP A 101 -14.22 -10.17 -6.29
N GLY A 102 -14.04 -8.85 -6.24
CA GLY A 102 -12.88 -8.22 -5.63
C GLY A 102 -12.79 -8.48 -4.12
N PHE A 103 -13.92 -8.62 -3.42
CA PHE A 103 -13.93 -9.03 -2.02
C PHE A 103 -13.42 -10.46 -1.86
N GLU A 104 -13.88 -11.41 -2.68
CA GLU A 104 -13.43 -12.81 -2.61
C GLU A 104 -11.93 -12.94 -2.88
N GLN A 105 -11.41 -12.23 -3.88
CA GLN A 105 -9.97 -12.20 -4.18
C GLN A 105 -9.14 -11.61 -3.04
N ALA A 106 -9.63 -10.54 -2.40
CA ALA A 106 -8.94 -9.95 -1.26
C ALA A 106 -9.00 -10.86 -0.02
N ARG A 107 -10.10 -11.59 0.18
CA ARG A 107 -10.31 -12.47 1.33
C ARG A 107 -9.38 -13.68 1.36
N GLU A 108 -8.89 -14.13 0.20
CA GLU A 108 -7.86 -15.17 0.11
C GLU A 108 -6.57 -14.79 0.86
N HIS A 109 -6.33 -13.49 1.07
CA HIS A 109 -5.11 -12.95 1.67
C HIS A 109 -5.28 -12.45 3.11
N SER A 110 -6.49 -12.10 3.55
CA SER A 110 -6.78 -11.73 4.94
C SER A 110 -8.26 -11.98 5.29
N ARG A 111 -8.53 -12.23 6.58
CA ARG A 111 -9.89 -12.41 7.09
C ARG A 111 -10.75 -11.15 7.03
N SER A 112 -10.12 -9.98 6.96
CA SER A 112 -10.82 -8.70 6.85
C SER A 112 -10.37 -7.97 5.59
N VAL A 113 -11.33 -7.38 4.88
CA VAL A 113 -11.12 -6.64 3.63
C VAL A 113 -11.55 -5.20 3.85
N ILE A 114 -10.78 -4.25 3.32
CA ILE A 114 -11.16 -2.85 3.27
C ILE A 114 -11.80 -2.58 1.90
N VAL A 115 -12.96 -1.92 1.91
CA VAL A 115 -13.53 -1.25 0.73
C VAL A 115 -13.25 0.23 0.85
N GLU A 116 -12.66 0.85 -0.17
CA GLU A 116 -12.34 2.29 -0.15
C GLU A 116 -12.65 2.97 -1.48
N GLN A 117 -12.81 4.29 -1.44
CA GLN A 117 -13.02 5.10 -2.65
C GLN A 117 -11.81 5.00 -3.59
N HIS A 118 -12.09 4.83 -4.88
CA HIS A 118 -11.06 4.87 -5.91
C HIS A 118 -10.77 6.32 -6.33
N PHE A 119 -9.51 6.76 -6.18
CA PHE A 119 -9.06 8.06 -6.69
C PHE A 119 -8.46 7.90 -8.08
N VAL A 120 -8.99 8.66 -9.04
CA VAL A 120 -8.46 8.71 -10.40
C VAL A 120 -7.42 9.82 -10.48
N GLY A 121 -6.21 9.48 -10.93
CA GLY A 121 -5.12 10.42 -11.11
C GLY A 121 -3.77 9.71 -11.31
N SER A 122 -2.69 10.49 -11.39
CA SER A 122 -1.34 9.95 -11.48
C SER A 122 -0.84 9.43 -10.12
N ASP A 123 -0.44 8.17 -10.08
CA ASP A 123 0.20 7.54 -8.92
C ASP A 123 1.67 7.98 -8.84
N HIS A 124 2.06 8.62 -7.73
CA HIS A 124 3.41 9.13 -7.51
C HIS A 124 4.03 8.51 -6.27
N ARG A 125 5.26 8.01 -6.42
CA ARG A 125 6.10 7.57 -5.31
C ARG A 125 7.05 8.69 -4.90
N ILE A 126 6.88 9.16 -3.67
CA ILE A 126 7.70 10.24 -3.09
C ILE A 126 8.71 9.64 -2.11
N LEU A 127 9.99 9.96 -2.30
CA LEU A 127 11.06 9.58 -1.37
C LEU A 127 11.38 10.78 -0.46
N VAL A 128 11.21 10.59 0.85
CA VAL A 128 11.52 11.59 1.88
C VAL A 128 12.69 11.10 2.72
N ILE A 129 13.74 11.93 2.85
CA ILE A 129 14.91 11.66 3.70
C ILE A 129 15.15 12.88 4.58
N GLY A 130 15.21 12.67 5.90
CA GLY A 130 15.45 13.76 6.86
C GLY A 130 14.43 14.89 6.78
N GLY A 131 13.16 14.57 6.51
CA GLY A 131 12.07 15.55 6.39
C GLY A 131 12.07 16.33 5.06
N LYS A 132 12.89 15.95 4.08
CA LYS A 132 12.95 16.59 2.76
C LYS A 132 12.56 15.61 1.65
N VAL A 133 11.77 16.07 0.70
CA VAL A 133 11.51 15.33 -0.54
C VAL A 133 12.79 15.33 -1.37
N VAL A 134 13.36 14.14 -1.63
CA VAL A 134 14.61 13.98 -2.39
C VAL A 134 14.38 13.45 -3.80
N ALA A 135 13.29 12.71 -4.02
CA ALA A 135 12.92 12.19 -5.33
C ALA A 135 11.41 11.98 -5.43
N LEU A 136 10.90 12.03 -6.66
CA LEU A 136 9.52 11.76 -7.02
C LEU A 136 9.53 10.96 -8.33
N ALA A 137 8.76 9.87 -8.37
CA ALA A 137 8.62 9.02 -9.55
C ALA A 137 7.14 8.74 -9.81
N GLU A 138 6.67 9.03 -11.02
CA GLU A 138 5.34 8.64 -11.47
C GLU A 138 5.33 7.14 -11.83
N ARG A 139 4.31 6.42 -11.39
CA ARG A 139 4.10 5.01 -11.74
C ARG A 139 3.16 4.94 -12.94
N VAL A 140 3.75 4.72 -14.10
CA VAL A 140 3.00 4.44 -15.33
C VAL A 140 2.76 2.93 -15.40
N PRO A 141 1.50 2.46 -15.50
CA PRO A 141 1.21 1.04 -15.69
C PRO A 141 1.94 0.47 -16.91
N ALA A 142 2.31 -0.81 -16.84
CA ALA A 142 2.92 -1.50 -17.97
C ALA A 142 1.97 -1.42 -19.17
N HIS A 143 2.46 -0.82 -20.25
CA HIS A 143 1.73 -0.71 -21.51
C HIS A 143 2.71 -0.95 -22.65
N VAL A 144 2.21 -1.48 -23.76
CA VAL A 144 2.97 -1.66 -24.98
C VAL A 144 2.53 -0.57 -25.94
N VAL A 145 3.50 0.17 -26.48
CA VAL A 145 3.27 1.07 -27.61
C VAL A 145 3.65 0.30 -28.87
N GLY A 146 2.66 -0.07 -29.67
CA GLY A 146 2.89 -0.79 -30.92
C GLY A 146 3.67 0.08 -31.90
N ASP A 147 4.82 -0.41 -32.38
CA ASP A 147 5.63 0.21 -33.41
C ASP A 147 5.27 -0.29 -34.83
N GLY A 148 4.33 -1.23 -34.92
CA GLY A 148 3.88 -1.88 -36.16
C GLY A 148 4.94 -2.80 -36.80
N ARG A 149 6.06 -3.07 -36.13
CA ARG A 149 7.19 -3.85 -36.66
C ARG A 149 7.53 -5.07 -35.82
N SER A 150 7.24 -5.03 -34.53
CA SER A 150 7.56 -6.09 -33.59
C SER A 150 6.29 -6.57 -32.89
N SER A 151 6.15 -7.90 -32.77
CA SER A 151 5.05 -8.58 -32.08
C SER A 151 5.48 -9.09 -30.70
#